data_AF-K0IJS8-F1
#
_entry.id   AF-K0IJS8-F1
#
_cell.length_a   1.000
_cell.length_b   1.000
_cell.length_c   1.000
_cell.angle_alpha   90.00
_cell.angle_beta   90.00
_cell.angle_gamma   90.00
#
_symmetry.space_group_name_H-M   'P 1'
#
loop_
_entity.id
_entity.type
_entity.pdbx_description
1 polymer ?
#
loop_
_entity_poly.entity_id
_entity_poly.type
_entity_poly.pdbx_seq_one_letter_code
_entity_poly.pdbx_strand_id
1 'polypeptide(L)'
;MSRKTKTKGRAAASKLKSRAKLRAKKAVSARKSSAKTRKKAATAKTKAKSASSAGKKIVRIMGHGQFTVDGKILKKLNDIDNDLVKLVSTERSDDSEFKKKLTELNDMVVKNGKPLDPHEIIKSDIILPSADLSIDEAKRLFRGEGVIPEI
;
A
#
# COMPACT_ATOMS: atom_id res chain seq x y z
N MET A 1 54.78 45.36 16.16
CA MET A 1 54.33 46.60 15.50
C MET A 1 52.80 46.54 15.40
N SER A 2 52.02 47.24 16.25
CA SER A 2 51.36 48.55 15.99
C SER A 2 50.66 48.62 14.62
N ARG A 3 49.39 49.01 14.42
CA ARG A 3 48.47 49.88 15.18
C ARG A 3 47.08 49.91 14.49
N LYS A 4 45.99 50.06 15.28
CA LYS A 4 44.75 50.91 15.10
C LYS A 4 43.85 50.65 13.86
N THR A 5 42.50 50.67 13.90
CA THR A 5 41.50 51.62 14.46
C THR A 5 40.09 50.96 14.55
N LYS A 6 39.31 51.08 15.64
CA LYS A 6 38.13 52.00 15.88
C LYS A 6 37.01 51.88 14.80
N THR A 7 35.69 51.79 15.05
CA THR A 7 34.84 52.34 16.14
C THR A 7 33.36 51.87 16.01
N LYS A 8 32.63 51.84 17.15
CA LYS A 8 31.21 52.25 17.40
C LYS A 8 30.06 51.55 16.64
N GLY A 9 28.98 51.08 17.27
CA GLY A 9 28.62 51.10 18.68
C GLY A 9 27.15 50.73 18.94
N ARG A 10 26.86 50.56 20.24
CA ARG A 10 25.58 50.74 20.97
C ARG A 10 24.45 49.73 20.65
N ALA A 11 23.65 49.25 21.60
CA ALA A 11 23.72 49.14 23.06
C ALA A 11 22.51 48.29 23.48
N ALA A 12 22.76 47.38 24.44
CA ALA A 12 21.95 47.12 25.65
C ALA A 12 20.41 46.96 25.53
N ALA A 13 19.87 45.75 25.75
CA ALA A 13 19.64 45.11 27.06
C ALA A 13 18.35 45.57 27.77
N SER A 14 17.42 44.62 27.84
CA SER A 14 16.65 44.18 29.02
C SER A 14 15.91 45.17 29.93
N LYS A 15 14.70 44.72 30.27
CA LYS A 15 14.09 44.65 31.61
C LYS A 15 13.07 45.74 32.01
N LEU A 16 11.84 45.22 32.17
CA LEU A 16 11.07 45.14 33.43
C LEU A 16 10.00 46.22 33.74
N LYS A 17 8.79 45.69 34.00
CA LYS A 17 7.84 46.04 35.07
C LYS A 17 6.81 47.18 34.88
N SER A 18 5.56 46.72 34.76
CA SER A 18 4.40 46.95 35.65
C SER A 18 3.79 48.35 35.85
N ARG A 19 2.47 48.44 35.61
CA ARG A 19 1.40 49.08 36.44
C ARG A 19 0.05 48.84 35.72
N ALA A 20 -0.90 48.04 36.25
CA ALA A 20 -1.94 48.38 37.24
C ALA A 20 -2.92 49.47 36.71
N LYS A 21 -4.26 49.43 36.77
CA LYS A 21 -5.30 48.56 37.36
C LYS A 21 -6.69 49.20 37.04
N LEU A 22 -7.78 48.42 37.11
CA LEU A 22 -9.17 48.76 37.55
C LEU A 22 -10.35 48.93 36.54
N ARG A 23 -11.34 48.03 36.75
CA ARG A 23 -12.82 48.22 36.92
C ARG A 23 -13.66 48.57 35.66
N ALA A 24 -14.91 48.13 35.46
CA ALA A 24 -15.91 47.44 36.29
C ALA A 24 -17.15 46.95 35.48
N LYS A 25 -17.84 45.91 36.01
CA LYS A 25 -19.31 45.63 36.09
C LYS A 25 -20.15 45.46 34.79
N LYS A 26 -20.71 44.28 34.49
CA LYS A 26 -21.91 43.56 35.01
C LYS A 26 -23.25 44.08 34.45
N ALA A 27 -23.91 43.24 33.64
CA ALA A 27 -25.37 42.98 33.50
C ALA A 27 -25.65 42.42 32.08
N VAL A 28 -26.66 41.63 31.69
CA VAL A 28 -27.79 40.88 32.27
C VAL A 28 -28.45 40.16 31.07
N SER A 29 -28.99 38.96 31.28
CA SER A 29 -30.15 38.33 30.59
C SER A 29 -30.10 37.70 29.17
N ALA A 30 -30.81 36.57 29.12
CA ALA A 30 -31.71 36.07 28.08
C ALA A 30 -31.19 35.32 26.84
N ARG A 31 -31.20 33.99 26.99
CA ARG A 31 -31.94 32.99 26.18
C ARG A 31 -32.47 33.37 24.77
N LYS A 32 -32.05 32.51 23.82
CA LYS A 32 -32.84 31.74 22.81
C LYS A 32 -33.01 32.32 21.39
N SER A 33 -32.69 31.42 20.43
CA SER A 33 -33.08 31.35 19.00
C SER A 33 -32.58 32.49 18.09
N SER A 34 -32.12 32.31 16.86
CA SER A 34 -32.32 31.25 15.87
C SER A 34 -31.41 31.49 14.66
N ALA A 35 -30.88 30.40 14.13
CA ALA A 35 -30.70 30.07 12.71
C ALA A 35 -29.89 31.00 11.75
N LYS A 36 -28.89 30.34 11.14
CA LYS A 36 -28.45 30.45 9.72
C LYS A 36 -27.63 31.72 9.41
N THR A 37 -26.37 31.62 8.97
CA THR A 37 -26.05 31.09 7.63
C THR A 37 -24.52 30.98 7.43
N ARG A 38 -24.07 29.83 6.88
CA ARG A 38 -22.83 29.55 6.13
C ARG A 38 -21.48 29.37 6.87
N LYS A 39 -21.23 28.08 7.18
CA LYS A 39 -19.94 27.41 7.29
C LYS A 39 -19.08 27.56 6.01
N LYS A 40 -17.78 27.79 6.18
CA LYS A 40 -16.73 26.87 5.68
C LYS A 40 -15.39 27.15 6.38
N ALA A 41 -15.22 26.52 7.55
CA ALA A 41 -13.91 26.17 8.09
C ALA A 41 -13.99 24.68 8.50
N ALA A 42 -12.93 23.95 8.15
CA ALA A 42 -12.52 22.64 8.63
C ALA A 42 -13.61 21.59 8.94
N THR A 43 -13.66 20.54 8.12
CA THR A 43 -14.22 19.24 8.54
C THR A 43 -13.37 18.13 7.96
N ALA A 44 -12.48 17.62 8.81
CA ALA A 44 -12.16 16.20 8.81
C ALA A 44 -13.44 15.43 9.17
N LYS A 45 -13.98 14.65 8.22
CA LYS A 45 -14.78 13.43 8.48
C LYS A 45 -15.20 12.74 7.16
N THR A 46 -14.59 11.58 6.94
CA THR A 46 -15.21 10.27 6.64
C THR A 46 -16.13 10.08 5.43
N LYS A 47 -15.88 8.91 4.77
CA LYS A 47 -16.76 8.07 3.92
C LYS A 47 -16.93 8.57 2.46
N ALA A 48 -16.75 7.77 1.41
CA ALA A 48 -16.82 6.33 1.29
C ALA A 48 -16.00 5.78 0.10
N LYS A 49 -15.25 4.71 0.36
CA LYS A 49 -15.18 3.48 -0.45
C LYS A 49 -14.92 3.65 -1.96
N SER A 50 -13.66 3.92 -2.32
CA SER A 50 -13.06 3.33 -3.54
C SER A 50 -12.32 2.02 -3.20
N ALA A 51 -12.92 1.22 -2.30
CA ALA A 51 -12.68 -0.22 -2.24
C ALA A 51 -13.75 -0.86 -3.13
N SER A 52 -13.66 -0.56 -4.43
CA SER A 52 -14.50 -1.21 -5.44
C SER A 52 -13.97 -2.63 -5.59
N SER A 53 -14.67 -3.61 -5.00
CA SER A 53 -14.41 -5.05 -5.15
C SER A 53 -13.01 -5.55 -4.75
N ALA A 54 -12.59 -5.37 -3.50
CA ALA A 54 -11.52 -6.23 -2.95
C ALA A 54 -12.16 -7.51 -2.39
N GLY A 55 -12.82 -8.28 -3.27
CA GLY A 55 -13.29 -9.62 -2.94
C GLY A 55 -12.09 -10.48 -2.54
N LYS A 56 -12.25 -11.26 -1.47
CA LYS A 56 -11.31 -12.34 -1.19
C LYS A 56 -11.29 -13.28 -2.39
N LYS A 57 -10.10 -13.57 -2.90
CA LYS A 57 -9.91 -14.47 -4.04
C LYS A 57 -9.26 -15.76 -3.57
N ILE A 58 -9.63 -16.86 -4.20
CA ILE A 58 -9.05 -18.17 -3.91
C ILE A 58 -7.92 -18.42 -4.91
N VAL A 59 -6.69 -18.52 -4.40
CA VAL A 59 -5.48 -18.82 -5.16
C VAL A 59 -5.07 -20.25 -4.86
N ARG A 60 -4.92 -21.09 -5.88
CA ARG A 60 -4.37 -22.43 -5.76
C ARG A 60 -2.91 -22.39 -6.18
N ILE A 61 -2.03 -22.96 -5.36
CA ILE A 61 -0.64 -23.23 -5.74
C ILE A 61 -0.50 -24.74 -5.92
N MET A 62 -0.02 -25.17 -7.09
CA MET A 62 0.24 -26.59 -7.35
C MET A 62 1.23 -27.13 -6.30
N GLY A 63 0.83 -28.20 -5.60
CA GLY A 63 1.64 -28.82 -4.54
C GLY A 63 1.47 -28.21 -3.13
N HIS A 64 0.91 -27.00 -2.99
CA HIS A 64 0.75 -26.34 -1.68
C HIS A 64 -0.71 -26.13 -1.25
N GLY A 65 -1.68 -26.34 -2.14
CA GLY A 65 -3.10 -26.25 -1.82
C GLY A 65 -3.72 -24.90 -2.14
N GLN A 66 -4.79 -24.54 -1.42
CA GLN A 66 -5.58 -23.33 -1.67
C GLN A 66 -5.37 -22.27 -0.59
N PHE A 67 -5.36 -21.01 -1.00
CA PHE A 67 -5.14 -19.86 -0.14
C PHE A 67 -6.18 -18.78 -0.44
N THR A 68 -6.71 -18.15 0.62
CA THR A 68 -7.54 -16.96 0.50
C THR A 68 -6.64 -15.73 0.54
N VAL A 69 -6.70 -14.89 -0.49
CA VAL A 69 -5.95 -13.63 -0.58
C VAL A 69 -6.87 -12.43 -0.61
N ASP A 70 -6.47 -11.36 0.09
CA ASP A 70 -7.18 -10.08 0.06
C ASP A 70 -6.79 -9.26 -1.19
N GLY A 71 -7.69 -8.38 -1.64
CA GLY A 71 -7.46 -7.58 -2.85
C GLY A 71 -6.21 -6.68 -2.84
N LYS A 72 -5.68 -6.33 -1.65
CA LYS A 72 -4.40 -5.61 -1.55
C LYS A 72 -3.20 -6.49 -1.93
N ILE A 73 -3.22 -7.75 -1.50
CA ILE A 73 -2.19 -8.74 -1.84
C ILE A 73 -2.33 -9.10 -3.31
N LEU A 74 -3.56 -9.25 -3.80
CA LEU A 74 -3.85 -9.55 -5.20
C LEU A 74 -3.22 -8.54 -6.16
N LYS A 75 -3.25 -7.24 -5.84
CA LYS A 75 -2.57 -6.23 -6.66
C LYS A 75 -1.06 -6.49 -6.76
N LYS A 76 -0.42 -6.78 -5.63
CA LYS A 76 1.02 -7.11 -5.61
C LYS A 76 1.33 -8.39 -6.38
N LEU A 77 0.47 -9.41 -6.25
CA LEU A 77 0.61 -10.66 -7.03
C LEU A 77 0.56 -10.37 -8.51
N ASN A 78 -0.39 -9.53 -8.95
CA ASN A 78 -0.52 -9.12 -10.33
C ASN A 78 0.71 -8.33 -10.84
N ASP A 79 1.32 -7.48 -10.00
CA ASP A 79 2.54 -6.76 -10.36
C ASP A 79 3.72 -7.74 -10.64
N ILE A 80 3.93 -8.73 -9.75
CA ILE A 80 4.98 -9.75 -9.93
C ILE A 80 4.66 -10.66 -11.13
N ASP A 81 3.40 -11.02 -11.32
CA ASP A 81 2.93 -11.82 -12.46
C ASP A 81 3.20 -11.13 -13.81
N ASN A 82 2.92 -9.83 -13.91
CA ASN A 82 3.26 -9.06 -15.11
C ASN A 82 4.77 -9.09 -15.41
N ASP A 83 5.62 -9.08 -14.39
CA ASP A 83 7.06 -9.18 -14.57
C ASP A 83 7.48 -10.60 -15.02
N LEU A 84 6.85 -11.64 -14.47
CA LEU A 84 7.04 -13.02 -14.94
C LEU A 84 6.64 -13.17 -16.42
N VAL A 85 5.50 -12.60 -16.84
CA VAL A 85 5.06 -12.63 -18.24
C VAL A 85 6.07 -11.94 -19.15
N LYS A 86 6.66 -10.82 -18.74
CA LYS A 86 7.73 -10.16 -19.51
C LYS A 86 8.98 -11.03 -19.65
N LEU A 87 9.38 -11.71 -18.56
CA LEU A 87 10.50 -12.65 -18.57
C LEU A 87 10.21 -13.80 -19.53
N VAL A 88 9.04 -14.42 -19.46
CA VAL A 88 8.65 -15.51 -20.37
C VAL A 88 8.55 -15.05 -21.82
N SER A 89 8.09 -13.83 -22.07
CA SER A 89 7.96 -13.27 -23.43
C SER A 89 9.29 -12.89 -24.08
N THR A 90 10.36 -12.78 -23.29
CA THR A 90 11.69 -12.45 -23.80
C THR A 90 12.36 -13.69 -24.40
N GLU A 91 13.10 -13.54 -25.50
CA GLU A 91 13.80 -14.68 -26.14
C GLU A 91 14.98 -15.17 -25.28
N ARG A 92 15.83 -14.25 -24.80
CA ARG A 92 16.96 -14.52 -23.89
C ARG A 92 16.61 -14.20 -22.44
N SER A 93 15.81 -15.06 -21.84
CA SER A 93 15.40 -14.91 -20.45
C SER A 93 16.29 -15.74 -19.54
N ASP A 94 16.62 -15.20 -18.38
CA ASP A 94 17.43 -15.91 -17.37
C ASP A 94 16.53 -16.82 -16.52
N ASP A 95 16.71 -18.15 -16.61
CA ASP A 95 15.91 -19.13 -15.86
C ASP A 95 16.04 -18.92 -14.34
N SER A 96 17.22 -18.51 -13.87
CA SER A 96 17.45 -18.20 -12.46
C SER A 96 16.64 -16.99 -12.00
N GLU A 97 16.46 -15.97 -12.84
CA GLU A 97 15.66 -14.80 -12.51
C GLU A 97 14.17 -15.16 -12.48
N PHE A 98 13.70 -15.92 -13.47
CA PHE A 98 12.33 -16.42 -13.51
C PHE A 98 11.99 -17.26 -12.27
N LYS A 99 12.84 -18.23 -11.93
CA LYS A 99 12.63 -19.09 -10.76
C LYS A 99 12.61 -18.31 -9.46
N LYS A 100 13.49 -17.30 -9.32
CA LYS A 100 13.47 -16.39 -8.16
C LYS A 100 12.15 -15.63 -8.05
N LYS A 101 11.67 -15.06 -9.16
CA LYS A 101 10.41 -14.30 -9.20
C LYS A 101 9.19 -15.18 -8.95
N LEU A 102 9.18 -16.40 -9.49
CA LEU A 102 8.10 -17.34 -9.29
C LEU A 102 8.04 -17.84 -7.84
N THR A 103 9.22 -18.09 -7.26
CA THR A 103 9.33 -18.42 -5.82
C THR A 103 8.82 -17.25 -4.98
N GLU A 104 9.24 -16.02 -5.28
CA GLU A 104 8.77 -14.81 -4.58
C GLU A 104 7.23 -14.64 -4.64
N LEU A 105 6.63 -14.90 -5.81
CA LEU A 105 5.18 -14.89 -6.01
C LEU A 105 4.49 -15.91 -5.09
N ASN A 106 4.95 -17.17 -5.09
CA ASN A 106 4.38 -18.24 -4.28
C ASN A 106 4.57 -17.97 -2.78
N ASP A 107 5.77 -17.54 -2.37
CA ASP A 107 6.07 -17.13 -0.99
C ASP A 107 5.14 -16.02 -0.50
N MET A 108 4.83 -15.04 -1.35
CA MET A 108 3.94 -13.95 -0.99
C MET A 108 2.52 -14.44 -0.70
N VAL A 109 2.03 -15.42 -1.46
CA VAL A 109 0.73 -16.06 -1.21
C VAL A 109 0.77 -16.88 0.08
N VAL A 110 1.81 -17.67 0.31
CA VAL A 110 1.93 -18.51 1.50
C VAL A 110 2.05 -17.65 2.77
N LYS A 111 2.83 -16.56 2.72
CA LYS A 111 3.08 -15.69 3.89
C LYS A 111 1.91 -14.77 4.23
N ASN A 112 1.20 -14.25 3.23
CA ASN A 112 0.17 -13.24 3.44
C ASN A 112 -1.26 -13.76 3.22
N GLY A 113 -1.40 -14.90 2.53
CA GLY A 113 -2.68 -15.57 2.33
C GLY A 113 -3.07 -16.40 3.56
N LYS A 114 -4.36 -16.77 3.62
CA LYS A 114 -4.87 -17.70 4.62
C LYS A 114 -5.01 -19.09 3.99
N PRO A 115 -4.31 -20.12 4.49
CA PRO A 115 -4.49 -21.47 3.97
C PRO A 115 -5.94 -21.92 4.17
N LEU A 116 -6.51 -22.60 3.18
CA LEU A 116 -7.79 -23.29 3.29
C LEU A 116 -7.57 -24.71 3.78
N ASP A 117 -8.64 -25.28 4.33
CA ASP A 117 -8.67 -26.69 4.71
C ASP A 117 -8.51 -27.58 3.46
N PRO A 118 -7.58 -28.55 3.46
CA PRO A 118 -7.37 -29.46 2.33
C PRO A 118 -8.57 -30.38 2.04
N HIS A 119 -9.47 -30.59 3.00
CA HIS A 119 -10.72 -31.33 2.80
C HIS A 119 -11.82 -30.49 2.13
N GLU A 120 -11.67 -29.17 2.08
CA GLU A 120 -12.65 -28.25 1.51
C GLU A 120 -12.27 -27.87 0.06
N ILE A 121 -12.92 -28.51 -0.92
CA ILE A 121 -12.65 -28.26 -2.34
C ILE A 121 -13.48 -27.06 -2.82
N ILE A 122 -12.89 -25.87 -2.71
CA ILE A 122 -13.45 -24.64 -3.28
C ILE A 122 -12.95 -24.42 -4.72
N LYS A 123 -13.78 -23.79 -5.55
CA LYS A 123 -13.38 -23.30 -6.87
C LYS A 123 -12.31 -22.22 -6.72
N SER A 124 -11.15 -22.45 -7.34
CA SER A 124 -10.06 -21.48 -7.37
C SER A 124 -10.30 -20.40 -8.43
N ASP A 125 -10.09 -19.14 -8.07
CA ASP A 125 -10.12 -18.01 -9.01
C ASP A 125 -8.82 -17.91 -9.82
N ILE A 126 -7.70 -18.27 -9.20
CA ILE A 126 -6.34 -18.18 -9.77
C ILE A 126 -5.62 -19.50 -9.47
N ILE A 127 -4.85 -19.99 -10.44
CA ILE A 127 -4.00 -21.17 -10.29
C ILE A 127 -2.56 -20.76 -10.61
N LEU A 128 -1.68 -20.95 -9.64
CA LEU A 128 -0.25 -20.70 -9.74
C LEU A 128 0.49 -22.03 -9.90
N PRO A 129 1.48 -22.11 -10.82
CA PRO A 129 2.34 -23.27 -10.95
C PRO A 129 3.27 -23.42 -9.75
N SER A 130 3.89 -24.60 -9.63
CA SER A 130 4.94 -24.82 -8.63
C SER A 130 6.14 -23.91 -8.89
N ALA A 131 6.90 -23.59 -7.84
CA ALA A 131 8.14 -22.82 -7.94
C ALA A 131 9.24 -23.58 -8.72
N ASP A 132 9.03 -24.86 -9.00
CA ASP A 132 9.94 -25.69 -9.80
C ASP A 132 9.73 -25.58 -11.32
N LEU A 133 8.69 -24.87 -11.78
CA LEU A 133 8.45 -24.67 -13.21
C LEU A 133 9.64 -23.94 -13.85
N SER A 134 10.20 -24.52 -14.91
CA SER A 134 11.27 -23.88 -15.68
C SER A 134 10.72 -22.84 -16.66
N ILE A 135 11.55 -21.86 -17.04
CA ILE A 135 11.11 -20.82 -17.97
C ILE A 135 10.77 -21.37 -19.36
N ASP A 136 11.42 -22.44 -19.79
CA ASP A 136 11.13 -23.10 -21.07
C ASP A 136 9.72 -23.75 -21.07
N GLU A 137 9.38 -24.44 -19.99
CA GLU A 137 8.05 -25.01 -19.79
C GLU A 137 6.99 -23.91 -19.72
N ALA A 138 7.28 -22.82 -19.01
CA ALA A 138 6.41 -21.64 -18.98
C ALA A 138 6.21 -21.08 -20.40
N LYS A 139 7.28 -20.88 -21.18
CA LYS A 139 7.20 -20.41 -22.58
C LYS A 139 6.30 -21.30 -23.42
N ARG A 140 6.44 -22.62 -23.28
CA ARG A 140 5.62 -23.59 -24.02
C ARG A 140 4.13 -23.51 -23.62
N LEU A 141 3.83 -23.38 -22.33
CA LEU A 141 2.47 -23.14 -21.82
C LEU A 141 1.87 -21.84 -22.37
N PHE A 142 2.66 -20.76 -22.45
CA PHE A 142 2.22 -19.46 -23.00
C PHE A 142 2.04 -19.45 -24.52
N ARG A 143 2.84 -20.25 -25.24
CA ARG A 143 2.71 -20.42 -26.71
C ARG A 143 1.48 -21.24 -27.11
N GLY A 144 0.80 -21.85 -26.14
CA GLY A 144 -0.39 -22.66 -26.41
C GLY A 144 -0.07 -23.98 -27.11
N GLU A 145 1.19 -24.42 -27.11
CA GLU A 145 1.52 -25.79 -27.45
C GLU A 145 0.91 -26.70 -26.37
N GLY A 146 -0.23 -27.30 -26.71
CA GLY A 146 -1.03 -28.10 -25.80
C GLY A 146 -0.18 -29.11 -25.02
N VAL A 147 -0.48 -29.24 -23.72
CA VAL A 147 0.23 -30.16 -22.82
C VAL A 147 -0.15 -31.62 -23.09
N ILE A 148 -1.25 -31.85 -23.82
CA ILE A 148 -1.71 -33.18 -24.21
C ILE A 148 -1.07 -33.52 -25.56
N PRO A 149 -0.12 -34.47 -25.64
CA PRO A 149 0.30 -35.01 -26.92
C PRO A 149 -0.92 -35.66 -27.58
N GLU A 150 -1.21 -35.30 -28.83
CA GLU A 150 -2.19 -36.02 -29.65
C GLU A 150 -1.65 -37.44 -29.82
N ILE A 151 -2.33 -38.41 -29.20
CA ILE A 151 -2.09 -39.85 -29.35
C ILE A 151 -3.03 -40.44 -30.40
#